data_AF-A0A924F838-F1
#
_entry.id   AF-A0A924F838-F1
#
_cell.length_a   1.000
_cell.length_b   1.000
_cell.length_c   1.000
_cell.angle_alpha   90.00
_cell.angle_beta   90.00
_cell.angle_gamma   90.00
#
_symmetry.space_group_name_H-M   'P 1'
#
loop_
_entity.id
_entity.type
_entity.pdbx_description
1 polymer ?
#
loop_
_entity_poly.entity_id
_entity_poly.type
_entity_poly.pdbx_seq_one_letter_code
_entity_poly.pdbx_strand_id
1 'polypeptide(L)'
;MMTKNKTIASFLIMGMQALNVAAQPTAIAVKNTDNTATNAFYIGNKAPLLKNHFIKLPVGSIIPGGWLKNVLVLQKDGLTGNLGEISIWLSKDDNAWLNKDGKGKHGWEELPYWLKGYANIGYMLKDPKMLAETKFWIDAVLKNQRESGDFGPLVEKGKGKRD
;
A
#
# COMPACT_ATOMS: atom_id res chain seq x y z
N MET A 1 28.06 68.45 47.55
CA MET A 1 26.96 67.48 47.64
C MET A 1 26.92 66.68 46.34
N MET A 2 27.39 65.42 46.41
CA MET A 2 27.44 64.33 45.42
C MET A 2 27.16 64.60 43.92
N THR A 3 28.21 64.54 43.10
CA THR A 3 28.13 64.21 41.67
C THR A 3 28.19 62.68 41.50
N LYS A 4 27.12 62.08 40.95
CA LYS A 4 27.04 60.63 40.66
C LYS A 4 27.64 60.35 39.27
N ASN A 5 28.80 59.71 39.21
CA ASN A 5 29.31 59.09 37.98
C ASN A 5 28.50 57.82 37.68
N LYS A 6 27.80 57.78 36.55
CA LYS A 6 27.15 56.56 36.03
C LYS A 6 28.12 55.85 35.09
N THR A 7 28.76 54.79 35.55
CA THR A 7 29.51 53.87 34.70
C THR A 7 28.51 52.99 33.96
N ILE A 8 28.40 53.14 32.64
CA ILE A 8 27.62 52.23 31.78
C ILE A 8 28.53 51.04 31.48
N ALA A 9 28.22 49.88 32.06
CA ALA A 9 28.90 48.63 31.73
C ALA A 9 28.30 48.06 30.43
N SER A 10 29.07 48.12 29.34
CA SER A 10 28.73 47.43 28.10
C SER A 10 29.03 45.94 28.25
N PHE A 11 28.00 45.09 28.31
CA PHE A 11 28.15 43.64 28.23
C PHE A 11 28.33 43.24 26.76
N LEU A 12 29.54 42.78 26.41
CA LEU A 12 29.82 42.15 25.12
C LEU A 12 29.40 40.67 25.21
N ILE A 13 28.25 40.31 24.62
CA ILE A 13 27.84 38.91 24.50
C ILE A 13 28.54 38.32 23.28
N MET A 14 29.58 37.51 23.52
CA MET A 14 30.26 36.74 22.48
C MET A 14 29.50 35.43 22.27
N GLY A 15 28.60 35.38 21.29
CA GLY A 15 27.84 34.17 20.96
C GLY A 15 28.74 33.12 20.31
N MET A 16 28.97 31.99 20.98
CA MET A 16 29.53 30.78 20.36
C MET A 16 28.50 30.20 19.39
N GLN A 17 28.72 30.39 18.09
CA GLN A 17 28.01 29.61 17.08
C GLN A 17 28.68 28.24 16.95
N ALA A 18 27.97 27.20 17.39
CA ALA A 18 28.37 25.82 17.11
C ALA A 18 28.14 25.54 15.61
N LEU A 19 29.22 25.32 14.87
CA LEU A 19 29.16 24.85 13.49
C LEU A 19 28.68 23.39 13.50
N ASN A 20 27.41 23.16 13.16
CA ASN A 20 26.91 21.82 12.83
C ASN A 20 27.51 21.40 11.49
N VAL A 21 28.63 20.68 11.53
CA VAL A 21 29.14 19.96 10.36
C VAL A 21 28.28 18.72 10.17
N ALA A 22 27.21 18.86 9.39
CA ALA A 22 26.49 17.69 8.89
C ALA A 22 27.42 16.93 7.93
N ALA A 23 27.66 15.65 8.21
CA ALA A 23 28.42 14.79 7.32
C ALA A 23 27.77 14.81 5.93
N GLN A 24 28.54 15.17 4.90
CA GLN A 24 28.08 15.11 3.52
C GLN A 24 27.81 13.65 3.16
N PRO A 25 26.62 13.31 2.63
CA PRO A 25 26.34 11.94 2.23
C PRO A 25 27.30 11.54 1.10
N THR A 26 28.08 10.48 1.32
CA THR A 26 28.90 9.88 0.27
C THR A 26 28.01 9.01 -0.62
N ALA A 27 27.92 9.35 -1.90
CA ALA A 27 27.21 8.55 -2.89
C ALA A 27 28.20 7.68 -3.67
N ILE A 28 27.89 6.39 -3.80
CA ILE A 28 28.63 5.47 -4.66
C ILE A 28 27.81 5.25 -5.93
N ALA A 29 28.41 5.52 -7.08
CA ALA A 29 27.79 5.22 -8.37
C ALA A 29 27.85 3.70 -8.62
N VAL A 30 26.71 3.03 -8.53
CA VAL A 30 26.58 1.62 -8.90
C VAL A 30 26.22 1.53 -10.37
N LYS A 31 27.15 1.03 -11.20
CA LYS A 31 26.95 0.90 -12.65
C LYS A 31 25.87 -0.14 -12.99
N ASN A 32 25.92 -1.30 -12.34
CA ASN A 32 24.92 -2.36 -12.43
C ASN A 32 24.71 -2.97 -11.05
N THR A 33 23.45 -3.16 -10.62
CA THR A 33 23.14 -3.90 -9.41
C THR A 33 23.28 -5.40 -9.65
N ASP A 34 23.87 -6.10 -8.68
CA ASP A 34 23.99 -7.55 -8.74
C ASP A 34 22.59 -8.21 -8.74
N ASN A 35 22.39 -9.15 -9.66
CA ASN A 35 21.16 -9.94 -9.80
C ASN A 35 21.44 -11.45 -9.84
N THR A 36 22.58 -11.88 -9.31
CA THR A 36 22.96 -13.30 -9.21
C THR A 36 22.04 -14.06 -8.27
N ALA A 37 21.65 -13.43 -7.15
CA ALA A 37 20.71 -13.95 -6.16
C ALA A 37 19.27 -13.95 -6.67
N THR A 38 18.48 -14.93 -6.21
CA THR A 38 17.05 -15.02 -6.49
C THR A 38 16.24 -14.48 -5.30
N ASN A 39 15.15 -13.76 -5.59
CA ASN A 39 14.25 -13.27 -4.54
C ASN A 39 13.44 -14.43 -3.95
N ALA A 40 13.38 -14.51 -2.61
CA ALA A 40 12.69 -15.59 -1.89
C ALA A 40 11.16 -15.42 -1.79
N PHE A 41 10.62 -14.23 -2.06
CA PHE A 41 9.22 -13.88 -1.86
C PHE A 41 8.41 -13.86 -3.16
N TYR A 42 9.02 -13.41 -4.26
CA TYR A 42 8.34 -13.24 -5.55
C TYR A 42 9.16 -13.85 -6.68
N ILE A 43 8.44 -14.50 -7.59
CA ILE A 43 9.01 -15.07 -8.80
C ILE A 43 9.44 -13.92 -9.72
N GLY A 44 10.74 -13.85 -10.01
CA GLY A 44 11.28 -13.01 -11.06
C GLY A 44 11.18 -13.67 -12.45
N ASN A 45 11.82 -13.05 -13.42
CA ASN A 45 11.98 -13.58 -14.77
C ASN A 45 12.61 -14.98 -14.73
N LYS A 46 11.94 -15.94 -15.35
CA LYS A 46 12.44 -17.30 -15.55
C LYS A 46 13.29 -17.37 -16.82
N ALA A 47 14.23 -18.31 -16.87
CA ALA A 47 14.97 -18.60 -18.09
C ALA A 47 13.99 -18.88 -19.26
N PRO A 48 14.28 -18.40 -20.49
CA PRO A 48 15.54 -17.79 -20.95
C PRO A 48 15.63 -16.26 -20.77
N LEU A 49 14.70 -15.64 -20.06
CA LEU A 49 14.69 -14.17 -19.88
C LEU A 49 15.82 -13.70 -18.97
N LEU A 50 16.28 -12.46 -19.18
CA LEU A 50 17.25 -11.79 -18.31
C LEU A 50 16.70 -11.66 -16.88
N LYS A 51 17.56 -11.89 -15.88
CA LYS A 51 17.22 -11.78 -14.46
C LYS A 51 16.87 -10.34 -14.08
N ASN A 52 15.88 -10.17 -13.21
CA ASN A 52 15.52 -8.84 -12.70
C ASN A 52 16.61 -8.30 -11.77
N HIS A 53 17.00 -7.05 -12.00
CA HIS A 53 17.88 -6.29 -11.10
C HIS A 53 17.16 -5.81 -9.83
N PHE A 54 15.84 -5.60 -9.92
CA PHE A 54 15.00 -5.19 -8.80
C PHE A 54 13.73 -6.00 -8.81
N ILE A 55 13.31 -6.43 -7.61
CA ILE A 55 12.04 -7.11 -7.39
C ILE A 55 11.32 -6.35 -6.28
N LYS A 56 10.00 -6.28 -6.36
CA LYS A 56 9.17 -5.59 -5.38
C LYS A 56 9.45 -6.12 -3.96
N LEU A 57 9.45 -5.23 -2.98
CA LEU A 57 9.49 -5.63 -1.57
C LEU A 57 8.19 -6.35 -1.17
N PRO A 58 8.27 -7.35 -0.28
CA PRO A 58 7.09 -8.00 0.26
C PRO A 58 6.10 -7.00 0.87
N VAL A 59 4.81 -7.25 0.67
CA VAL A 59 3.76 -6.50 1.38
C VAL A 59 4.00 -6.68 2.89
N GLY A 60 4.13 -5.55 3.61
CA GLY A 60 4.40 -5.52 5.04
C GLY A 60 5.88 -5.34 5.40
N SER A 61 6.81 -5.40 4.43
CA SER A 61 8.24 -5.09 4.66
C SER A 61 8.49 -3.61 4.96
N ILE A 62 7.52 -2.74 4.67
CA ILE A 62 7.56 -1.32 5.02
C ILE A 62 6.48 -1.07 6.07
N ILE A 63 6.86 -0.38 7.15
CA ILE A 63 5.93 0.07 8.18
C ILE A 63 5.66 1.55 7.94
N PRO A 64 4.41 1.96 7.64
CA PRO A 64 4.11 3.36 7.38
C PRO A 64 4.22 4.19 8.67
N GLY A 65 4.93 5.32 8.57
CA GLY A 65 5.00 6.35 9.62
C GLY A 65 4.48 7.70 9.12
N GLY A 66 4.40 8.68 10.03
CA GLY A 66 4.08 10.08 9.71
C GLY A 66 2.86 10.26 8.82
N TRP A 67 3.00 11.07 7.78
CA TRP A 67 1.93 11.40 6.85
C TRP A 67 1.32 10.16 6.17
N LEU A 68 2.14 9.21 5.72
CA LEU A 68 1.65 8.02 5.02
C LEU A 68 0.74 7.17 5.93
N LYS A 69 1.13 6.99 7.20
CA LYS A 69 0.28 6.28 8.17
C LYS A 69 -1.07 6.98 8.33
N ASN A 70 -1.07 8.30 8.45
CA ASN A 70 -2.29 9.09 8.64
C ASN A 70 -3.23 8.96 7.43
N VAL A 71 -2.70 9.02 6.20
CA VAL A 71 -3.51 8.84 4.98
C VAL A 71 -4.11 7.43 4.90
N LEU A 72 -3.34 6.39 5.24
CA LEU A 72 -3.86 5.01 5.27
C LEU A 72 -4.98 4.84 6.29
N VAL A 73 -4.85 5.46 7.48
CA VAL A 73 -5.90 5.44 8.50
C VAL A 73 -7.15 6.18 8.01
N LEU A 74 -7.00 7.35 7.38
CA LEU A 74 -8.14 8.07 6.81
C LEU A 74 -8.84 7.29 5.69
N GLN A 75 -8.10 6.58 4.83
CA GLN A 75 -8.69 5.70 3.82
C GLN A 75 -9.43 4.50 4.44
N LYS A 76 -8.84 3.91 5.47
CA LYS A 76 -9.47 2.84 6.27
C LYS A 76 -10.78 3.33 6.89
N ASP A 77 -10.77 4.48 7.54
CA ASP A 77 -11.92 4.96 8.30
C ASP A 77 -12.95 5.65 7.38
N GLY A 78 -12.56 5.97 6.15
CA GLY A 78 -13.39 6.60 5.12
C GLY A 78 -13.97 5.63 4.09
N LEU A 79 -14.14 6.10 2.85
CA LEU A 79 -14.85 5.36 1.80
C LEU A 79 -14.24 3.97 1.54
N THR A 80 -12.92 3.86 1.46
CA THR A 80 -12.28 2.59 1.10
C THR A 80 -12.57 1.49 2.11
N GLY A 81 -12.47 1.76 3.41
CA GLY A 81 -12.73 0.73 4.42
C GLY A 81 -14.20 0.40 4.63
N ASN A 82 -15.10 1.31 4.28
CA ASN A 82 -16.55 1.14 4.44
C ASN A 82 -17.28 0.77 3.13
N LEU A 83 -16.59 0.67 1.98
CA LEU A 83 -17.25 0.46 0.69
C LEU A 83 -18.06 -0.85 0.66
N GLY A 84 -17.64 -1.88 1.39
CA GLY A 84 -18.37 -3.15 1.48
C GLY A 84 -19.77 -3.04 2.13
N GLU A 85 -20.02 -1.97 2.89
CA GLU A 85 -21.32 -1.70 3.50
C GLU A 85 -22.24 -0.86 2.58
N ILE A 86 -21.67 -0.26 1.53
CA ILE A 86 -22.33 0.77 0.71
C ILE A 86 -22.53 0.30 -0.74
N SER A 87 -21.53 -0.36 -1.33
CA SER A 87 -21.58 -0.77 -2.72
C SER A 87 -22.33 -2.08 -2.91
N ILE A 88 -23.34 -2.04 -3.78
CA ILE A 88 -24.04 -3.24 -4.25
C ILE A 88 -23.11 -4.23 -4.95
N TRP A 89 -21.99 -3.78 -5.52
CA TRP A 89 -21.03 -4.62 -6.24
C TRP A 89 -20.12 -5.43 -5.30
N LEU A 90 -20.07 -5.02 -4.02
CA LEU A 90 -19.42 -5.74 -2.93
C LEU A 90 -20.43 -6.53 -2.07
N SER A 91 -21.71 -6.56 -2.45
CA SER A 91 -22.68 -7.46 -1.84
C SER A 91 -22.17 -8.90 -1.94
N LYS A 92 -22.32 -9.69 -0.87
CA LYS A 92 -22.02 -11.13 -0.90
C LYS A 92 -23.17 -11.94 -1.50
N ASP A 93 -24.35 -11.35 -1.60
CA ASP A 93 -25.53 -11.96 -2.20
C ASP A 93 -25.50 -11.79 -3.72
N ASP A 94 -25.71 -12.87 -4.47
CA ASP A 94 -25.83 -12.85 -5.93
C ASP A 94 -24.64 -12.17 -6.65
N ASN A 95 -23.44 -12.36 -6.08
CA ASN A 95 -22.19 -11.81 -6.60
C ASN A 95 -21.48 -12.80 -7.51
N ALA A 96 -21.22 -12.39 -8.75
CA ALA A 96 -20.60 -13.24 -9.75
C ALA A 96 -19.14 -13.58 -9.43
N TRP A 97 -18.46 -12.79 -8.60
CA TRP A 97 -17.11 -13.09 -8.08
C TRP A 97 -17.11 -14.22 -7.04
N LEU A 98 -18.27 -14.50 -6.42
CA LEU A 98 -18.46 -15.56 -5.43
C LEU A 98 -19.08 -16.84 -6.03
N ASN A 99 -19.30 -16.88 -7.34
CA ASN A 99 -19.91 -18.01 -8.03
C ASN A 99 -18.93 -18.66 -9.02
N LYS A 100 -18.74 -19.98 -8.92
CA LYS A 100 -17.88 -20.76 -9.84
C LYS A 100 -18.31 -20.63 -11.30
N ASP A 101 -19.62 -20.52 -11.56
CA ASP A 101 -20.17 -20.33 -12.90
C ASP A 101 -19.93 -18.91 -13.45
N GLY A 102 -19.39 -17.99 -12.64
CA GLY A 102 -19.18 -16.59 -13.01
C GLY A 102 -20.47 -15.81 -13.24
N LYS A 103 -21.58 -16.26 -12.64
CA LYS A 103 -22.91 -15.67 -12.80
C LYS A 103 -23.39 -15.03 -11.50
N GLY A 104 -24.04 -13.89 -11.63
CA GLY A 104 -24.68 -13.18 -10.55
C GLY A 104 -25.14 -11.81 -11.02
N LYS A 105 -25.99 -11.14 -10.26
CA LYS A 105 -26.41 -9.75 -10.56
C LYS A 105 -25.28 -8.75 -10.41
N HIS A 106 -24.29 -9.05 -9.59
CA HIS A 106 -23.19 -8.15 -9.25
C HIS A 106 -21.87 -8.71 -9.80
N GLY A 107 -21.54 -8.31 -11.03
CA GLY A 107 -20.32 -8.76 -11.73
C GLY A 107 -19.31 -7.65 -12.02
N TRP A 108 -19.61 -6.41 -11.68
CA TRP A 108 -18.74 -5.32 -12.10
C TRP A 108 -17.34 -5.37 -11.46
N GLU A 109 -16.32 -4.94 -12.20
CA GLU A 109 -14.91 -4.93 -11.79
C GLU A 109 -14.60 -3.99 -10.60
N GLU A 110 -15.57 -3.29 -10.01
CA GLU A 110 -15.34 -2.53 -8.76
C GLU A 110 -14.74 -3.41 -7.66
N LEU A 111 -15.16 -4.66 -7.55
CA LEU A 111 -14.64 -5.59 -6.53
C LEU A 111 -13.12 -5.76 -6.62
N PRO A 112 -12.51 -6.21 -7.74
CA PRO A 112 -11.06 -6.35 -7.82
C PRO A 112 -10.33 -5.01 -7.71
N TYR A 113 -10.89 -3.90 -8.23
CA TYR A 113 -10.27 -2.57 -8.09
C TYR A 113 -10.22 -2.11 -6.63
N TRP A 114 -11.32 -2.25 -5.91
CA TRP A 114 -11.40 -1.94 -4.48
C TRP A 114 -10.50 -2.87 -3.66
N LEU A 115 -10.60 -4.18 -3.88
CA LEU A 115 -9.89 -5.19 -3.09
C LEU A 115 -8.38 -4.99 -3.15
N LYS A 116 -7.83 -4.57 -4.30
CA LYS A 116 -6.41 -4.24 -4.45
C LYS A 116 -5.97 -3.14 -3.47
N GLY A 117 -6.75 -2.08 -3.32
CA GLY A 117 -6.45 -1.00 -2.38
C GLY A 117 -6.71 -1.41 -0.93
N TYR A 118 -7.89 -1.98 -0.68
CA TYR A 118 -8.36 -2.42 0.64
C TYR A 118 -7.39 -3.41 1.29
N ALA A 119 -6.95 -4.43 0.55
CA ALA A 119 -5.99 -5.42 1.01
C ALA A 119 -4.67 -4.78 1.43
N ASN A 120 -4.11 -3.90 0.60
CA ASN A 120 -2.85 -3.24 0.90
C ASN A 120 -2.94 -2.42 2.20
N ILE A 121 -4.03 -1.68 2.41
CA ILE A 121 -4.27 -0.93 3.65
C ILE A 121 -4.33 -1.89 4.84
N GLY A 122 -5.11 -2.97 4.74
CA GLY A 122 -5.25 -3.99 5.78
C GLY A 122 -3.91 -4.59 6.20
N TYR A 123 -3.06 -4.98 5.24
CA TYR A 123 -1.71 -5.50 5.53
C TYR A 123 -0.75 -4.44 6.08
N MET A 124 -0.78 -3.20 5.56
CA MET A 124 0.10 -2.11 6.05
C MET A 124 -0.23 -1.71 7.49
N LEU A 125 -1.52 -1.63 7.82
CA LEU A 125 -2.00 -1.24 9.15
C LEU A 125 -2.15 -2.44 10.10
N LYS A 126 -2.02 -3.68 9.60
CA LYS A 126 -2.28 -4.93 10.31
C LYS A 126 -3.68 -4.96 10.94
N ASP A 127 -4.67 -4.43 10.23
CA ASP A 127 -6.05 -4.34 10.72
C ASP A 127 -6.75 -5.70 10.58
N PRO A 128 -7.16 -6.36 11.68
CA PRO A 128 -7.69 -7.72 11.62
C PRO A 128 -9.04 -7.81 10.88
N LYS A 129 -9.89 -6.78 10.95
CA LYS A 129 -11.17 -6.75 10.23
C LYS A 129 -10.91 -6.72 8.73
N MET A 130 -10.04 -5.81 8.27
CA MET A 130 -9.71 -5.70 6.86
C MET A 130 -9.00 -6.94 6.33
N LEU A 131 -8.11 -7.55 7.12
CA LEU A 131 -7.42 -8.78 6.72
C LEU A 131 -8.39 -9.95 6.58
N ALA A 132 -9.36 -10.09 7.49
CA ALA A 132 -10.38 -11.13 7.40
C ALA A 132 -11.25 -10.97 6.14
N GLU A 133 -11.73 -9.76 5.87
CA GLU A 133 -12.56 -9.47 4.69
C GLU A 133 -11.75 -9.65 3.39
N THR A 134 -10.49 -9.19 3.37
CA THR A 134 -9.56 -9.39 2.24
C THR A 134 -9.39 -10.88 1.95
N LYS A 135 -9.14 -11.68 2.99
CA LYS A 135 -8.93 -13.11 2.85
C LYS A 135 -10.19 -13.80 2.31
N PHE A 136 -11.37 -13.43 2.81
CA PHE A 136 -12.64 -13.94 2.31
C PHE A 136 -12.76 -13.78 0.80
N TRP A 137 -12.55 -12.56 0.28
CA TRP A 137 -12.67 -12.30 -1.16
C TRP A 137 -11.61 -13.02 -1.99
N ILE A 138 -10.34 -12.98 -1.56
CA ILE A 138 -9.25 -13.66 -2.28
C ILE A 138 -9.50 -15.16 -2.34
N ASP A 139 -9.80 -15.79 -1.20
CA ASP A 139 -10.03 -17.23 -1.13
C ASP A 139 -11.24 -17.64 -1.98
N ALA A 140 -12.33 -16.86 -1.92
CA ALA A 140 -13.54 -17.16 -2.68
C ALA A 140 -13.29 -17.10 -4.19
N VAL A 141 -12.62 -16.05 -4.67
CA VAL A 141 -12.26 -15.92 -6.08
C VAL A 141 -11.35 -17.07 -6.51
N LEU A 142 -10.31 -17.37 -5.73
CA LEU A 142 -9.37 -18.46 -6.05
C LEU A 142 -10.05 -19.84 -6.06
N LYS A 143 -10.96 -20.10 -5.11
CA LYS A 143 -11.73 -21.36 -5.05
C LYS A 143 -12.67 -21.52 -6.24
N ASN A 144 -13.12 -20.41 -6.82
CA ASN A 144 -14.05 -20.37 -7.94
C ASN A 144 -13.36 -20.40 -9.31
N GLN A 145 -12.07 -20.79 -9.38
CA GLN A 145 -11.40 -21.04 -10.66
C GLN A 145 -12.19 -22.04 -11.51
N ARG A 146 -12.34 -21.72 -12.80
CA ARG A 146 -12.91 -22.63 -13.81
C ARG A 146 -11.83 -23.49 -14.46
N GLU A 147 -12.24 -24.53 -15.20
CA GLU A 147 -11.31 -25.45 -15.89
C GLU A 147 -10.40 -24.75 -16.89
N SER A 148 -10.85 -23.63 -17.48
CA SER A 148 -10.04 -22.78 -18.36
C SER A 148 -8.92 -22.02 -17.64
N GLY A 149 -8.90 -22.05 -16.30
CA GLY A 149 -8.03 -21.22 -15.47
C GLY A 149 -8.59 -19.82 -15.18
N ASP A 150 -9.75 -19.48 -15.75
CA ASP A 150 -10.38 -18.16 -15.62
C ASP A 150 -11.05 -17.95 -14.26
N PHE A 151 -11.13 -16.69 -13.84
CA PHE A 151 -11.68 -16.25 -12.55
C PHE A 151 -12.72 -15.14 -12.74
N GLY A 152 -13.70 -15.09 -11.84
CA GLY A 152 -14.63 -13.97 -11.80
C GLY A 152 -15.79 -14.07 -12.80
N PRO A 153 -16.45 -12.94 -13.12
CA PRO A 153 -17.71 -12.91 -13.84
C PRO A 153 -17.57 -13.24 -15.33
N LEU A 154 -18.51 -14.04 -15.85
CA LEU A 154 -18.52 -14.54 -17.23
C LEU A 154 -19.52 -13.79 -18.13
N VAL A 155 -20.43 -13.03 -17.54
CA VAL A 155 -21.46 -12.31 -18.28
C VAL A 155 -20.82 -11.11 -18.99
N GLU A 156 -20.86 -11.09 -20.32
CA GLU A 156 -20.29 -9.98 -21.12
C GLU A 156 -21.31 -8.88 -21.42
N LYS A 157 -22.60 -9.21 -21.44
CA LYS A 157 -23.68 -8.30 -21.83
C LYS A 157 -24.88 -8.42 -20.91
N GLY A 158 -25.55 -7.30 -20.66
CA GLY A 158 -26.78 -7.25 -19.85
C GLY A 158 -26.51 -7.20 -18.34
N LYS A 159 -27.48 -7.65 -17.54
CA LYS A 159 -27.42 -7.57 -16.08
C LYS A 159 -26.37 -8.56 -15.54
N GLY A 160 -25.53 -8.09 -14.63
CA GLY A 160 -24.45 -8.91 -14.07
C GLY A 160 -23.18 -8.92 -14.91
N LYS A 161 -23.08 -8.05 -15.92
CA LYS A 161 -21.90 -7.98 -16.76
C LYS A 161 -20.64 -7.60 -15.98
N ARG A 162 -19.50 -8.08 -16.48
CA ARG A 162 -18.16 -7.81 -15.91
C ARG A 162 -17.75 -6.34 -15.99
N ASP A 163 -18.09 -5.64 -17.09
CA ASP A 163 -17.61 -4.29 -17.40
C ASP A 163 -18.75 -3.28 -17.58
#